data_AF-A0A0L6XXR7-F1
#
_entry.id   AF-A0A0L6XXR7-F1
#
_cell.length_a   1.000
_cell.length_b   1.000
_cell.length_c   1.000
_cell.angle_alpha   90.00
_cell.angle_beta   90.00
_cell.angle_gamma   90.00
#
_symmetry.space_group_name_H-M   'P 1'
#
loop_
_entity.id
_entity.type
_entity.pdbx_description
1 polymer ?
#
loop_
_entity_poly.entity_id
_entity_poly.type
_entity_poly.pdbx_seq_one_letter_code
_entity_poly.pdbx_strand_id
1 'polypeptide(L)'
;MIKTTLLFFATALCEIIGCFLPWLWLKRNASIWLLLPAGISLALFVWLLTLHPAASGRVYAAYGGVYVCTALMWLRVVDGVKLTLYDWTGALIALCGMLIIVAGWGARRNINPFYQ
;
A
#
# COMPACT_ATOMS: atom_id res chain seq x y z
N MET A 1 -0.13 -12.49 12.10
CA MET A 1 0.38 -12.14 10.75
C MET A 1 -0.76 -11.78 9.79
N ILE A 2 -1.81 -12.60 9.66
CA ILE A 2 -2.97 -12.33 8.79
C ILE A 2 -3.65 -10.97 9.04
N LYS A 3 -3.90 -10.60 10.31
CA LYS A 3 -4.49 -9.28 10.65
C LYS A 3 -3.67 -8.10 10.13
N THR A 4 -2.34 -8.19 10.19
CA THR A 4 -1.42 -7.12 9.76
C THR A 4 -1.36 -7.05 8.24
N THR A 5 -1.28 -8.19 7.54
CA THR A 5 -1.33 -8.23 6.07
C THR A 5 -2.66 -7.69 5.53
N LEU A 6 -3.77 -8.03 6.18
CA LEU A 6 -5.09 -7.50 5.81
C LEU A 6 -5.18 -5.99 6.04
N LEU A 7 -4.57 -5.49 7.11
CA LEU A 7 -4.48 -4.06 7.40
C LEU A 7 -3.67 -3.35 6.31
N PHE A 8 -2.48 -3.86 5.95
CA PHE A 8 -1.69 -3.33 4.83
C PHE A 8 -2.45 -3.30 3.51
N PHE A 9 -3.23 -4.34 3.21
CA PHE A 9 -4.03 -4.40 1.99
C PHE A 9 -5.16 -3.35 2.01
N ALA A 10 -5.85 -3.20 3.14
CA ALA A 10 -6.88 -2.18 3.32
C ALA A 10 -6.31 -0.76 3.24
N THR A 11 -5.11 -0.53 3.80
CA THR A 11 -4.35 0.71 3.68
C THR A 11 -4.04 1.01 2.20
N ALA A 12 -3.55 0.01 1.46
CA ALA A 12 -3.23 0.16 0.03
C ALA A 12 -4.43 0.52 -0.81
N LEU A 13 -5.57 -0.11 -0.53
CA LEU A 13 -6.81 0.17 -1.24
C LEU A 13 -7.29 1.60 -0.99
N CYS A 14 -7.21 2.08 0.25
CA CYS A 14 -7.58 3.46 0.58
C CYS A 14 -6.69 4.49 -0.10
N GLU A 15 -5.37 4.26 -0.15
CA GLU A 15 -4.46 5.19 -0.84
C GLU A 15 -4.75 5.26 -2.34
N ILE A 16 -4.92 4.09 -2.98
CA ILE A 16 -5.20 4.02 -4.42
C ILE A 16 -6.52 4.70 -4.76
N ILE A 17 -7.58 4.44 -3.99
CA ILE A 17 -8.88 5.11 -4.17
C ILE A 17 -8.74 6.63 -3.94
N GLY A 18 -8.08 7.02 -2.84
CA GLY A 18 -7.83 8.42 -2.49
C GLY A 18 -7.08 9.21 -3.56
N CYS A 19 -6.13 8.59 -4.26
CA CYS A 19 -5.37 9.21 -5.35
C CYS A 19 -6.06 9.08 -6.72
N PHE A 20 -6.86 8.03 -6.94
CA PHE A 20 -7.55 7.78 -8.22
C PHE A 20 -8.71 8.73 -8.45
N LEU A 21 -9.52 9.04 -7.42
CA LEU A 21 -10.69 9.91 -7.57
C LEU A 21 -10.34 11.35 -7.98
N PRO A 22 -9.30 12.00 -7.41
CA PRO A 22 -8.82 13.30 -7.86
C PRO A 22 -8.23 13.25 -9.28
N TRP A 23 -7.55 12.16 -9.64
CA TRP A 23 -7.06 11.95 -11.00
C TRP A 23 -8.23 11.88 -11.99
N LEU A 24 -9.32 11.19 -11.64
CA LEU A 24 -10.52 11.11 -12.47
C LEU A 24 -11.18 12.49 -12.67
N TRP A 25 -11.22 13.30 -11.62
CA TRP A 25 -11.67 14.70 -11.71
C TRP A 25 -10.79 15.51 -12.69
N LEU A 26 -9.47 15.51 -12.49
CA LEU A 26 -8.53 16.31 -13.29
C LEU A 26 -8.39 15.86 -14.74
N LYS A 27 -8.39 14.55 -15.01
CA LYS A 27 -8.13 13.99 -16.35
C LYS A 27 -9.39 13.68 -17.15
N ARG A 28 -10.54 13.42 -16.51
CA ARG A 28 -11.78 13.03 -17.19
C ARG A 28 -12.94 14.01 -17.01
N ASN A 29 -12.70 15.22 -16.50
CA ASN A 29 -13.75 16.23 -16.29
C ASN A 29 -14.89 15.71 -15.41
N ALA A 30 -14.58 14.78 -14.50
CA ALA A 30 -15.56 14.21 -13.59
C ALA A 30 -16.04 15.26 -12.57
N SER A 31 -17.03 14.94 -11.75
CA SER A 31 -17.58 15.90 -10.79
C SER A 31 -16.61 16.18 -9.64
N ILE A 32 -16.50 17.45 -9.22
CA ILE A 32 -15.66 17.88 -8.09
C ILE A 32 -16.07 17.23 -6.76
N TRP A 33 -17.30 16.73 -6.69
CA TRP A 33 -17.82 15.97 -5.56
C TRP A 33 -17.04 14.69 -5.26
N LEU A 34 -16.20 14.20 -6.20
CA LEU A 34 -15.29 13.07 -5.98
C LEU A 34 -14.13 13.41 -5.03
N LEU A 35 -13.83 14.69 -4.79
CA LEU A 35 -12.77 15.10 -3.86
C LEU A 35 -13.13 14.83 -2.39
N LEU A 36 -14.41 14.84 -2.05
CA LEU A 36 -14.90 14.51 -0.70
C LEU A 36 -14.60 13.05 -0.31
N PRO A 37 -15.04 12.03 -1.08
CA PRO A 37 -14.70 10.65 -0.80
C PRO A 37 -13.19 10.37 -0.95
N ALA A 38 -12.48 11.09 -1.84
CA ALA A 38 -11.02 11.01 -1.93
C ALA A 38 -10.32 11.44 -0.63
N GLY A 39 -10.72 12.59 -0.08
CA GLY A 39 -10.18 13.11 1.18
C GLY A 39 -10.48 12.20 2.37
N ILE A 40 -11.68 11.62 2.43
CA ILE A 40 -12.04 10.63 3.45
C ILE A 40 -11.16 9.38 3.34
N SER A 41 -10.92 8.91 2.11
CA SER A 41 -10.08 7.73 1.87
C SER A 41 -8.62 7.96 2.28
N LEU A 42 -8.07 9.14 1.99
CA LEU A 42 -6.73 9.54 2.45
C LEU A 42 -6.65 9.69 3.98
N ALA A 43 -7.67 10.24 4.62
CA ALA A 43 -7.73 10.34 6.08
C ALA A 43 -7.76 8.94 6.73
N LEU A 44 -8.54 8.01 6.16
CA LEU A 44 -8.56 6.61 6.59
C LEU A 44 -7.20 5.93 6.37
N PHE A 45 -6.53 6.18 5.25
CA PHE A 45 -5.18 5.67 4.99
C PHE A 45 -4.18 6.09 6.08
N VAL A 46 -4.13 7.38 6.41
CA VAL A 46 -3.25 7.90 7.47
C VAL A 46 -3.59 7.28 8.83
N TRP A 47 -4.88 7.13 9.13
CA TRP A 47 -5.31 6.48 10.37
C TRP A 47 -4.93 4.99 10.43
N LEU A 48 -5.05 4.25 9.33
CA LEU A 48 -4.63 2.84 9.29
C LEU A 48 -3.11 2.67 9.47
N LEU A 49 -2.30 3.66 9.07
CA LEU A 49 -0.86 3.63 9.30
C LEU A 49 -0.50 3.76 10.78
N THR A 50 -1.26 4.50 11.59
CA THR A 50 -0.98 4.65 13.02
C THR A 50 -1.27 3.39 13.83
N LEU A 51 -2.09 2.49 13.30
CA LEU A 51 -2.41 1.19 13.91
C LEU A 51 -1.29 0.15 13.78
N HIS A 52 -0.22 0.43 13.05
CA HIS A 52 0.90 -0.52 12.90
C HIS A 52 1.86 -0.44 14.10
N PRO A 53 2.10 -1.57 14.82
CA PRO A 53 2.87 -1.60 16.09
C PRO A 53 4.39 -1.57 15.87
N ALA A 54 4.87 -0.76 14.93
CA ALA A 54 6.21 -0.86 14.37
C ALA A 54 6.78 0.50 13.99
N ALA A 55 8.11 0.63 13.95
CA ALA A 55 8.75 1.83 13.45
C ALA A 55 8.19 2.20 12.06
N SER A 56 7.62 3.40 11.95
CA SER A 56 6.88 3.87 10.78
C SER A 56 7.63 3.64 9.47
N GLY A 57 8.93 3.90 9.45
CA GLY A 57 9.78 3.67 8.26
C GLY A 57 9.83 2.21 7.77
N ARG A 58 9.79 1.22 8.67
CA ARG A 58 9.74 -0.21 8.27
C ARG A 58 8.37 -0.63 7.78
N VAL A 59 7.32 0.00 8.31
CA VAL A 59 5.94 -0.18 7.85
C VAL A 59 5.81 0.33 6.44
N TYR A 60 6.30 1.55 6.14
CA TYR A 60 6.29 2.10 4.78
C TYR A 60 7.08 1.25 3.79
N ALA A 61 8.26 0.75 4.20
CA ALA A 61 9.06 -0.10 3.34
C ALA A 61 8.41 -1.46 3.05
N ALA A 62 7.74 -2.07 4.04
CA ALA A 62 6.98 -3.29 3.83
C ALA A 62 5.72 -3.04 2.99
N TYR A 63 5.01 -1.95 3.29
CA TYR A 63 3.83 -1.51 2.56
C TYR A 63 4.08 -1.31 1.08
N GLY A 64 5.23 -0.72 0.70
CA GLY A 64 5.57 -0.45 -0.70
C GLY A 64 5.50 -1.68 -1.60
N GLY A 65 5.90 -2.87 -1.11
CA GLY A 65 5.78 -4.11 -1.89
C GLY A 65 4.34 -4.53 -2.16
N VAL A 66 3.47 -4.40 -1.14
CA VAL A 66 2.02 -4.65 -1.29
C VAL A 66 1.39 -3.62 -2.22
N TYR A 67 1.79 -2.35 -2.08
CA TYR A 67 1.29 -1.25 -2.92
C TYR A 67 1.57 -1.49 -4.40
N VAL A 68 2.80 -1.89 -4.76
CA VAL A 68 3.16 -2.20 -6.16
C VAL A 68 2.24 -3.28 -6.73
N CYS A 69 1.96 -4.34 -5.97
CA CYS A 69 1.07 -5.41 -6.44
C CYS A 69 -0.37 -4.94 -6.63
N THR A 70 -0.90 -4.19 -5.66
CA THR A 70 -2.26 -3.67 -5.71
C THR A 70 -2.42 -2.65 -6.84
N ALA A 71 -1.43 -1.78 -7.07
CA ALA A 71 -1.43 -0.80 -8.16
C ALA A 71 -1.42 -1.49 -9.53
N LEU A 72 -0.63 -2.55 -9.69
CA LEU A 72 -0.60 -3.32 -10.93
C LEU A 72 -1.91 -4.10 -11.16
N MET A 73 -2.51 -4.69 -10.11
CA MET A 73 -3.86 -5.28 -10.22
C MET A 73 -4.91 -4.22 -10.60
N TRP A 74 -4.82 -3.02 -10.04
CA TRP A 74 -5.70 -1.91 -10.39
C TRP A 74 -5.55 -1.52 -11.86
N LEU A 75 -4.31 -1.37 -12.33
CA LEU A 75 -3.98 -1.09 -13.72
C LEU A 75 -4.58 -2.15 -14.67
N ARG A 76 -4.60 -3.42 -14.25
CA ARG A 76 -5.21 -4.51 -15.01
C ARG A 76 -6.74 -4.43 -15.05
N VAL A 77 -7.37 -4.20 -13.90
CA VAL A 77 -8.81 -4.37 -13.68
C VAL A 77 -9.59 -3.11 -14.00
N VAL A 78 -9.12 -1.95 -13.56
CA VAL A 78 -9.81 -0.66 -13.70
C VAL A 78 -9.39 0.05 -14.97
N ASP A 79 -8.08 0.13 -15.22
CA ASP A 79 -7.57 0.80 -16.43
C ASP A 79 -7.59 -0.12 -17.67
N GLY A 80 -7.80 -1.43 -17.48
CA GLY A 80 -7.91 -2.41 -18.55
C GLY A 80 -6.59 -2.68 -19.30
N VAL A 81 -5.47 -2.14 -18.82
CA VAL A 81 -4.16 -2.25 -19.48
C VAL A 81 -3.58 -3.64 -19.22
N LYS A 82 -3.06 -4.29 -20.27
CA LYS A 82 -2.38 -5.58 -20.12
C LYS A 82 -1.03 -5.36 -19.45
N LEU A 83 -0.77 -6.06 -18.34
CA LEU A 83 0.55 -6.07 -17.72
C LEU A 83 1.56 -6.73 -18.65
N THR A 84 2.70 -6.06 -18.78
CA THR A 84 3.86 -6.56 -19.51
C THR A 84 4.68 -7.49 -18.62
N LEU A 85 5.60 -8.25 -19.23
CA LEU A 85 6.57 -9.04 -18.47
C LEU A 85 7.42 -8.16 -17.53
N TYR A 86 7.71 -6.92 -17.92
CA TYR A 86 8.43 -5.97 -17.07
C TYR A 86 7.64 -5.64 -15.80
N ASP A 87 6.33 -5.43 -15.89
CA ASP A 87 5.47 -5.15 -14.73
C ASP A 87 5.48 -6.32 -13.74
N TRP A 88 5.38 -7.55 -14.25
CA TRP A 88 5.44 -8.76 -13.42
C TRP A 88 6.80 -8.95 -12.74
N THR A 89 7.90 -8.73 -13.47
CA THR A 89 9.24 -8.84 -12.90
C THR A 89 9.51 -7.74 -11.86
N GLY A 90 9.05 -6.51 -12.11
CA GLY A 90 9.14 -5.41 -11.15
C GLY A 90 8.35 -5.69 -9.88
N ALA A 91 7.12 -6.21 -10.02
CA ALA A 91 6.30 -6.63 -8.88
C ALA A 91 7.00 -7.69 -8.02
N LEU A 92 7.59 -8.70 -8.67
CA LEU A 92 8.31 -9.77 -7.99
C LEU A 92 9.51 -9.23 -7.22
N ILE A 93 10.32 -8.36 -7.84
CA ILE A 93 11.49 -7.76 -7.19
C ILE A 93 11.07 -6.89 -6.00
N ALA A 94 10.02 -6.08 -6.15
CA ALA A 94 9.49 -5.24 -5.07
C ALA A 94 8.98 -6.09 -3.90
N LEU A 95 8.25 -7.18 -4.18
CA LEU A 95 7.83 -8.14 -3.17
C LEU A 95 9.01 -8.81 -2.46
N CYS A 96 10.04 -9.22 -3.21
CA CYS A 96 11.25 -9.80 -2.61
C CYS A 96 11.95 -8.80 -1.69
N GLY A 97 12.10 -7.53 -2.11
CA GLY A 97 12.67 -6.47 -1.27
C GLY A 97 11.87 -6.24 0.02
N MET A 98 10.55 -6.19 -0.09
CA MET A 98 9.65 -6.15 1.08
C MET A 98 9.89 -7.35 2.01
N LEU A 99 9.92 -8.57 1.48
CA LEU A 99 10.10 -9.79 2.28
C LEU A 99 11.42 -9.80 3.02
N ILE A 100 12.51 -9.30 2.42
CA ILE A 100 13.82 -9.16 3.07
C ILE A 100 13.73 -8.22 4.27
N ILE A 101 13.07 -7.07 4.12
CA ILE A 101 12.90 -6.06 5.18
C ILE A 101 12.05 -6.63 6.33
N VAL A 102 10.98 -7.34 5.99
CA VAL A 102 10.10 -8.00 6.98
C VAL A 102 10.84 -9.14 7.71
N ALA A 103 11.62 -9.96 7.00
CA ALA A 103 12.43 -11.01 7.59
C ALA A 103 13.50 -10.45 8.55
N GLY A 104 14.17 -9.36 8.16
CA GLY A 104 15.15 -8.66 8.99
C GLY A 104 14.56 -8.04 10.27
N TRP A 105 13.26 -7.81 10.31
CA TRP A 105 12.57 -7.32 11.50
C TRP A 105 12.44 -8.41 12.58
N GLY A 106 12.14 -9.66 12.20
CA GLY A 106 12.07 -10.79 13.13
C GLY A 106 13.40 -11.06 13.83
N ALA A 107 14.52 -10.91 13.12
CA ALA A 107 15.86 -11.14 13.65
C ALA A 107 16.25 -10.20 14.81
N ARG A 108 15.68 -8.98 14.89
CA ARG A 108 15.97 -8.03 15.98
C ARG A 108 15.05 -8.14 17.21
N ARG A 109 13.94 -8.87 17.14
CA ARG A 109 13.06 -9.08 18.32
C ARG A 109 13.75 -9.89 19.42
N ASN A 110 14.70 -10.75 19.06
CA ASN A 110 15.44 -11.58 20.02
C ASN A 110 16.64 -10.87 20.69
N ILE A 111 16.83 -9.56 20.47
CA ILE A 111 18.05 -8.85 20.93
C ILE A 111 17.76 -7.78 21.98
N ASN A 112 16.48 -7.48 22.31
CA ASN A 112 16.16 -6.50 23.35
C ASN A 112 15.01 -6.97 24.25
N PRO A 113 15.31 -7.53 25.44
CA PRO A 113 14.29 -7.92 26.42
C PRO A 113 13.62 -6.73 27.15
N PHE A 114 13.95 -5.47 26.80
CA PHE A 114 13.54 -4.28 27.57
C PHE A 114 12.35 -3.49 27.02
N TYR A 115 11.64 -4.00 26.01
CA TYR A 115 10.38 -3.43 25.55
C TYR A 115 9.32 -4.54 25.45
N GLN A 116 8.77 -4.92 26.60
CA GLN A 116 7.44 -5.52 26.73
C GLN A 116 6.45 -4.41 27.07
#